data_AF-A0AAD5SQZ5-F1
#
_entry.id   AF-A0AAD5SQZ5-F1
#
_cell.length_a   1.000
_cell.length_b   1.000
_cell.length_c   1.000
_cell.angle_alpha   90.00
_cell.angle_beta   90.00
_cell.angle_gamma   90.00
#
_symmetry.space_group_name_H-M   'P 1'
#
loop_
_entity.id
_entity.type
_entity.pdbx_description
1 polymer ?
#
loop_
_entity_poly.entity_id
_entity_poly.type
_entity_poly.pdbx_seq_one_letter_code
_entity_poly.pdbx_strand_id
1 'polypeptide(L)'
;MSLTKIRKLKVQMLQVAEIRDLELSSLASAYVYFEKLVLKQIANKYNRRLLAGVCLLLACKVNDPKELNYARLLETVEKVLEVPPKEVYAHEFSVYAALEFTLFLPLWEIMPHLERIVDASTHTSVEEYLKNRTFFYSGH
;
A
#
# COMPACT_ATOMS: atom_id res chain seq x y z
N MET A 1 -6.26 6.28 -17.08
CA MET A 1 -6.97 5.34 -16.16
C MET A 1 -8.14 6.10 -15.52
N SER A 2 -9.30 5.51 -15.26
CA SER A 2 -10.43 6.26 -14.67
C SER A 2 -10.43 6.22 -13.14
N LEU A 3 -10.96 7.26 -12.50
CA LEU A 3 -11.07 7.36 -11.03
C LEU A 3 -11.80 6.16 -10.42
N THR A 4 -12.86 5.68 -11.07
CA THR A 4 -13.61 4.48 -10.63
C THR A 4 -12.73 3.22 -10.59
N LYS A 5 -11.83 3.06 -11.56
CA LYS A 5 -10.90 1.91 -11.61
C LYS A 5 -9.84 2.00 -10.51
N ILE A 6 -9.37 3.21 -10.18
CA ILE A 6 -8.44 3.44 -9.07
C ILE A 6 -9.11 3.07 -7.75
N ARG A 7 -10.32 3.58 -7.49
CA ARG A 7 -11.08 3.26 -6.27
C ARG A 7 -11.33 1.77 -6.12
N LYS A 8 -11.76 1.09 -7.19
CA LYS A 8 -11.95 -0.36 -7.17
C LYS A 8 -10.64 -1.10 -6.83
N LEU A 9 -9.52 -0.67 -7.40
CA LEU A 9 -8.22 -1.30 -7.12
C LEU A 9 -7.77 -1.07 -5.67
N LYS A 10 -8.00 0.12 -5.11
CA LYS A 10 -7.75 0.40 -3.69
C LYS A 10 -8.57 -0.52 -2.79
N VAL A 11 -9.85 -0.72 -3.07
CA VAL A 11 -10.68 -1.70 -2.32
C VAL A 11 -10.08 -3.11 -2.39
N GLN A 12 -9.56 -3.53 -3.54
CA GLN A 12 -8.87 -4.83 -3.64
C GLN A 12 -7.57 -4.87 -2.81
N MET A 13 -6.80 -3.79 -2.76
CA MET A 13 -5.61 -3.69 -1.90
C MET A 13 -5.99 -3.73 -0.41
N LEU A 14 -7.08 -3.08 -0.01
CA LEU A 14 -7.62 -3.17 1.35
C LEU A 14 -7.98 -4.63 1.70
N GLN A 15 -8.64 -5.35 0.79
CA GLN A 15 -8.94 -6.76 0.99
C GLN A 15 -7.66 -7.60 1.20
N VAL A 16 -6.58 -7.33 0.46
CA VAL A 16 -5.28 -7.99 0.70
C VAL A 16 -4.76 -7.68 2.10
N ALA A 17 -4.84 -6.41 2.52
CA ALA A 17 -4.39 -5.97 3.84
C ALA A 17 -5.17 -6.66 4.97
N GLU A 18 -6.49 -6.74 4.86
CA GLU A 18 -7.34 -7.41 5.85
C GLU A 18 -7.06 -8.92 5.94
N ILE A 19 -6.88 -9.62 4.80
CA ILE A 19 -6.58 -11.06 4.77
C ILE A 19 -5.21 -11.36 5.40
N ARG A 20 -4.27 -10.43 5.29
CA ARG A 20 -2.89 -10.61 5.76
C ARG A 20 -2.60 -9.92 7.09
N ASP A 21 -3.59 -9.24 7.67
CA ASP A 21 -3.46 -8.42 8.88
C ASP A 21 -2.30 -7.42 8.77
N LEU A 22 -2.24 -6.71 7.64
CA LEU A 22 -1.21 -5.72 7.39
C LEU A 22 -1.50 -4.44 8.18
N GLU A 23 -0.43 -3.70 8.47
CA GLU A 23 -0.56 -2.38 9.02
C GLU A 23 -1.37 -1.42 8.12
N LEU A 24 -2.39 -0.77 8.68
CA LEU A 24 -3.22 0.20 7.94
C LEU A 24 -2.38 1.37 7.41
N SER A 25 -1.31 1.73 8.12
CA SER A 25 -0.31 2.70 7.69
C SER A 25 0.54 2.21 6.51
N SER A 26 0.80 0.91 6.39
CA SER A 26 1.43 0.31 5.20
C SER A 26 0.49 0.39 4.01
N LEU A 27 -0.80 0.07 4.20
CA LEU A 27 -1.79 0.22 3.13
C LEU A 27 -1.95 1.68 2.68
N ALA A 28 -1.99 2.62 3.62
CA ALA A 28 -2.05 4.05 3.33
C ALA A 28 -0.83 4.50 2.51
N SER A 29 0.37 4.07 2.90
CA SER A 29 1.61 4.36 2.16
C SER A 29 1.59 3.74 0.75
N ALA A 30 1.10 2.51 0.61
CA ALA A 30 0.94 1.85 -0.68
C ALA A 30 -0.04 2.61 -1.61
N TYR A 31 -1.10 3.23 -1.06
CA TYR A 31 -1.99 4.11 -1.83
C TYR A 31 -1.25 5.34 -2.36
N VAL A 32 -0.45 5.99 -1.52
CA VAL A 32 0.32 7.18 -1.92
C VAL A 32 1.35 6.81 -3.01
N TYR A 33 2.10 5.71 -2.84
CA TYR A 33 3.02 5.22 -3.87
C TYR A 33 2.30 4.99 -5.20
N PHE A 34 1.18 4.28 -5.16
CA PHE A 34 0.41 4.00 -6.36
C PHE A 34 -0.07 5.30 -7.02
N GLU A 35 -0.61 6.25 -6.26
CA GLU A 35 -1.05 7.54 -6.79
C GLU A 35 0.10 8.36 -7.41
N LYS A 36 1.29 8.36 -6.81
CA LYS A 36 2.48 8.98 -7.42
C LYS A 36 2.79 8.35 -8.79
N LEU A 37 2.67 7.03 -8.93
CA LEU A 37 2.85 6.34 -10.23
C LEU A 37 1.72 6.67 -11.23
N VAL A 38 0.49 6.91 -10.76
CA VAL A 38 -0.61 7.40 -11.61
C VAL A 38 -0.31 8.80 -12.12
N LEU A 39 0.10 9.72 -11.24
CA LEU A 39 0.41 11.11 -11.58
C LEU A 39 1.57 11.19 -12.58
N LYS A 40 2.61 10.37 -12.41
CA LYS A 40 3.73 10.21 -13.35
C LYS A 40 3.37 9.49 -14.67
N GLN A 41 2.11 9.11 -14.88
CA GLN A 41 1.62 8.34 -16.05
C GLN A 41 2.28 6.96 -16.26
N ILE A 42 2.92 6.41 -15.22
CA ILE A 42 3.55 5.08 -15.24
C ILE A 42 2.47 3.99 -15.09
N ALA A 43 1.47 4.25 -14.24
CA ALA A 43 0.35 3.35 -14.02
C ALA A 43 -0.74 3.49 -15.10
N ASN A 44 -1.03 2.39 -15.78
CA ASN A 44 -1.98 2.31 -16.87
C ASN A 44 -2.89 1.06 -16.76
N LYS A 45 -3.75 0.84 -17.76
CA LYS A 45 -4.75 -0.23 -17.69
C LYS A 45 -4.16 -1.65 -17.69
N TYR A 46 -2.94 -1.82 -18.18
CA TYR A 46 -2.26 -3.11 -18.32
C TYR A 46 -1.44 -3.46 -17.09
N ASN A 47 -0.77 -2.48 -16.48
CA ASN A 47 0.15 -2.72 -15.36
C ASN A 47 -0.37 -2.30 -13.98
N ARG A 48 -1.53 -1.64 -13.86
CA ARG A 48 -2.01 -1.08 -12.57
C ARG A 48 -2.06 -2.09 -11.41
N ARG A 49 -2.44 -3.34 -11.69
CA ARG A 49 -2.53 -4.41 -10.68
C ARG A 49 -1.15 -4.82 -10.20
N LEU A 50 -0.22 -5.00 -11.14
CA LEU A 50 1.18 -5.28 -10.84
C LEU A 50 1.77 -4.17 -9.98
N LEU A 51 1.61 -2.90 -10.39
CA LEU A 51 2.11 -1.76 -9.63
C LEU A 51 1.49 -1.68 -8.24
N ALA A 52 0.19 -1.95 -8.09
CA ALA A 52 -0.45 -2.02 -6.78
C ALA A 52 0.14 -3.12 -5.88
N GLY A 53 0.38 -4.32 -6.44
CA GLY A 53 1.05 -5.41 -5.72
C GLY A 53 2.48 -5.05 -5.30
N VAL A 54 3.24 -4.41 -6.17
CA VAL A 54 4.59 -3.92 -5.84
C VAL A 54 4.56 -2.82 -4.77
N CYS A 55 3.61 -1.89 -4.85
CA CYS A 55 3.43 -0.84 -3.84
C CYS A 55 3.11 -1.43 -2.45
N LEU A 56 2.28 -2.47 -2.37
CA LEU A 56 2.02 -3.19 -1.13
C LEU A 56 3.30 -3.83 -0.58
N LEU A 57 4.04 -4.57 -1.42
CA LEU A 57 5.30 -5.20 -1.01
C LEU A 57 6.30 -4.18 -0.45
N LEU A 58 6.50 -3.07 -1.16
CA LEU A 58 7.43 -2.01 -0.74
C LEU A 58 6.98 -1.34 0.57
N ALA A 59 5.69 -1.03 0.72
CA ALA A 59 5.18 -0.43 1.94
C ALA A 59 5.36 -1.35 3.15
N CYS A 60 5.05 -2.64 2.99
CA CYS A 60 5.25 -3.63 4.04
C CYS A 60 6.71 -3.78 4.45
N LYS A 61 7.64 -3.81 3.48
CA LYS A 61 9.08 -3.88 3.81
C LYS A 61 9.58 -2.70 4.64
N VAL A 62 8.93 -1.54 4.53
CA VAL A 62 9.33 -0.33 5.25
C VAL A 62 8.65 -0.23 6.61
N ASN A 63 7.39 -0.64 6.73
CA ASN A 63 6.54 -0.27 7.87
C ASN A 63 5.96 -1.46 8.65
N ASP A 64 5.88 -2.66 8.08
CA ASP A 64 5.45 -3.87 8.81
C ASP A 64 6.62 -4.50 9.60
N PRO A 65 6.31 -5.32 10.64
CA PRO A 65 7.32 -6.07 11.39
C PRO A 65 8.17 -6.96 10.46
N LYS A 66 9.44 -7.17 10.84
CA LYS A 66 10.37 -7.98 10.03
C LYS A 66 9.92 -9.45 9.88
N GLU A 67 9.06 -9.90 10.78
CA GLU A 67 8.48 -11.25 10.84
C GLU A 67 7.34 -11.44 9.82
N LEU A 68 6.91 -10.38 9.12
CA LEU A 68 5.88 -10.50 8.09
C LEU A 68 6.29 -11.52 7.02
N ASN A 69 5.42 -12.50 6.80
CA ASN A 69 5.66 -13.51 5.78
C ASN A 69 5.31 -12.97 4.38
N TYR A 70 6.32 -12.45 3.68
CA TYR A 70 6.17 -11.91 2.32
C TYR A 70 5.69 -12.93 1.28
N ALA A 71 6.00 -14.23 1.46
CA ALA A 71 5.50 -15.25 0.55
C ALA A 71 3.97 -15.36 0.63
N ARG A 72 3.41 -15.42 1.85
CA ARG A 72 1.95 -15.44 2.07
C ARG A 72 1.26 -14.14 1.64
N LEU A 73 1.95 -13.00 1.80
CA LEU A 73 1.48 -11.73 1.25
C LEU A 73 1.32 -11.85 -0.27
N LEU A 74 2.35 -12.31 -0.98
CA LEU A 74 2.31 -12.39 -2.43
C LEU A 74 1.35 -13.46 -2.97
N GLU A 75 1.14 -14.56 -2.25
CA GLU A 75 0.07 -15.53 -2.56
C GLU A 75 -1.32 -14.87 -2.51
N THR A 76 -1.53 -13.93 -1.59
CA THR A 76 -2.81 -13.19 -1.46
C THR A 76 -2.93 -12.11 -2.52
N VAL A 77 -1.83 -11.41 -2.83
CA VAL A 77 -1.75 -10.48 -3.97
C VAL A 77 -2.10 -11.21 -5.26
N GLU A 78 -1.59 -12.41 -5.49
CA GLU A 78 -1.93 -13.21 -6.66
C GLU A 78 -3.42 -13.55 -6.73
N LYS A 79 -4.01 -13.99 -5.62
CA LYS A 79 -5.44 -14.32 -5.56
C LYS A 79 -6.37 -13.11 -5.78
N VAL A 80 -6.02 -11.94 -5.24
CA VAL A 80 -6.91 -10.76 -5.21
C VAL A 80 -6.65 -9.81 -6.38
N LEU A 81 -5.38 -9.59 -6.73
CA LEU A 81 -4.96 -8.67 -7.80
C LEU A 81 -4.68 -9.40 -9.12
N GLU A 82 -4.64 -10.73 -9.13
CA GLU A 82 -4.35 -11.56 -10.32
C GLU A 82 -2.94 -11.26 -10.87
N VAL A 83 -1.95 -11.14 -9.97
CA VAL A 83 -0.54 -10.86 -10.30
C VAL A 83 0.37 -11.90 -9.65
N PRO A 84 1.17 -12.64 -10.43
CA PRO A 84 2.02 -13.70 -9.89
C PRO A 84 3.18 -13.10 -9.06
N PRO A 85 3.61 -13.76 -7.95
CA PRO A 85 4.70 -13.29 -7.10
C PRO A 85 5.99 -13.00 -7.85
N LYS A 86 6.29 -13.80 -8.89
CA LYS A 86 7.47 -13.64 -9.74
C LYS A 86 7.49 -12.29 -10.45
N GLU A 87 6.35 -11.81 -10.94
CA GLU A 87 6.28 -10.50 -11.59
C GLU A 87 6.44 -9.36 -10.59
N VAL A 88 5.87 -9.50 -9.39
CA VAL A 88 6.01 -8.50 -8.32
C VAL A 88 7.49 -8.32 -7.97
N TYR A 89 8.22 -9.41 -7.72
CA TYR A 89 9.66 -9.34 -7.45
C TYR A 89 10.47 -8.79 -8.63
N ALA A 90 10.15 -9.20 -9.87
CA ALA A 90 10.86 -8.72 -11.05
C ALA A 90 10.73 -7.20 -11.26
N HIS A 91 9.64 -6.59 -10.78
CA HIS A 91 9.38 -5.15 -10.93
C HIS A 91 9.63 -4.34 -9.65
N GLU A 92 10.04 -4.99 -8.56
CA GLU A 92 10.25 -4.30 -7.28
C GLU A 92 11.22 -3.13 -7.44
N PHE A 93 12.41 -3.38 -8.01
CA PHE A 93 13.43 -2.36 -8.18
C PHE A 93 13.01 -1.24 -9.15
N SER A 94 12.37 -1.59 -10.28
CA SER A 94 11.97 -0.59 -11.27
C SER A 94 10.88 0.34 -10.76
N VAL A 95 9.94 -0.19 -9.96
CA VAL A 95 8.93 0.63 -9.28
C VAL A 95 9.53 1.47 -8.18
N TYR A 96 10.46 0.93 -7.38
CA TYR A 96 11.16 1.71 -6.37
C TYR A 96 11.96 2.87 -6.99
N ALA A 97 12.63 2.64 -8.12
CA ALA A 97 13.29 3.69 -8.89
C ALA A 97 12.29 4.70 -9.46
N ALA A 98 11.11 4.27 -9.93
CA ALA A 98 10.05 5.15 -10.40
C ALA A 98 9.44 6.03 -9.30
N LEU A 99 9.54 5.59 -8.04
CA LEU A 99 9.24 6.36 -6.83
C LEU A 99 10.43 7.23 -6.39
N GLU A 100 11.47 7.36 -7.21
CA GLU A 100 12.66 8.17 -6.93
C GLU A 100 13.32 7.78 -5.61
N PHE A 101 13.31 6.48 -5.33
CA PHE A 101 13.83 5.88 -4.10
C PHE A 101 13.23 6.47 -2.81
N THR A 102 12.05 7.09 -2.90
CA THR A 102 11.39 7.76 -1.78
C THR A 102 10.23 6.91 -1.24
N LEU A 103 10.50 6.16 -0.18
CA LEU A 103 9.49 5.37 0.55
C LEU A 103 9.13 5.99 1.92
N PHE A 104 9.93 6.90 2.45
CA PHE A 104 9.55 7.64 3.65
C PHE A 104 8.69 8.83 3.24
N LEU A 105 7.39 8.69 3.46
CA LEU A 105 6.41 9.70 3.11
C LEU A 105 6.15 10.64 4.28
N PRO A 106 5.94 11.94 4.02
CA PRO A 106 5.51 12.84 5.06
C PRO A 106 4.08 12.55 5.52
N LEU A 107 3.78 12.81 6.79
CA LEU A 107 2.49 12.46 7.41
C LEU A 107 1.29 13.06 6.68
N TRP A 108 1.37 14.30 6.19
CA TRP A 108 0.25 14.93 5.48
C TRP A 108 -0.13 14.22 4.18
N GLU A 109 0.78 13.43 3.57
CA GLU A 109 0.45 12.58 2.43
C GLU A 109 -0.25 11.30 2.87
N ILE A 110 0.14 10.71 4.00
CA ILE A 110 -0.39 9.44 4.49
C ILE A 110 -1.75 9.61 5.17
N MET A 111 -1.87 10.63 6.03
CA MET A 111 -3.00 10.83 6.95
C MET A 111 -4.37 10.80 6.28
N PRO A 112 -4.62 11.51 5.15
CA PRO A 112 -5.93 11.47 4.52
C PRO A 112 -6.32 10.09 3.98
N HIS A 113 -5.33 9.23 3.67
CA HIS A 113 -5.61 7.86 3.27
C HIS A 113 -5.82 6.97 4.48
N LEU A 114 -5.01 7.13 5.52
CA LEU A 114 -5.15 6.40 6.77
C LEU A 114 -6.53 6.64 7.38
N GLU A 115 -6.99 7.89 7.45
CA GLU A 115 -8.32 8.25 7.96
C GLU A 115 -9.43 7.49 7.24
N ARG A 116 -9.42 7.53 5.91
CA ARG A 116 -10.43 6.83 5.10
C ARG A 116 -10.33 5.31 5.23
N ILE A 117 -9.14 4.76 5.46
CA ILE A 117 -8.96 3.32 5.65
C ILE A 117 -9.52 2.93 7.01
N VAL A 118 -9.12 3.61 8.08
CA VAL A 118 -9.59 3.37 9.45
C VAL A 118 -11.11 3.44 9.50
N ASP A 119 -11.72 4.49 8.96
CA ASP A 119 -13.18 4.63 8.90
C ASP A 119 -13.87 3.48 8.16
N ALA A 120 -13.20 2.89 7.16
CA ALA A 120 -13.74 1.80 6.35
C ALA A 120 -13.48 0.41 6.96
N SER A 121 -12.37 0.20 7.66
CA SER A 121 -11.90 -1.11 8.14
C SER A 121 -12.18 -1.36 9.62
N THR A 122 -12.16 -0.31 10.43
CA THR A 122 -12.21 -0.39 11.88
C THR A 122 -13.31 0.53 12.38
N HIS A 123 -14.23 0.04 13.22
CA HIS A 123 -15.28 0.89 13.80
C HIS A 123 -14.72 1.81 14.91
N THR A 124 -13.49 2.31 14.74
CA THR A 124 -12.71 3.09 15.71
C THR A 124 -12.19 4.37 15.07
N SER A 125 -11.83 5.36 15.88
CA SER A 125 -11.24 6.61 15.38
C SER A 125 -9.77 6.45 15.00
N VAL A 126 -9.26 7.34 14.14
CA VAL A 126 -7.84 7.37 13.75
C VAL A 126 -6.97 7.73 14.94
N GLU A 127 -7.43 8.62 15.81
CA GLU A 127 -6.76 8.97 17.05
C GLU A 127 -6.58 7.74 17.94
N GLU A 128 -7.57 6.85 18.00
CA GLU A 128 -7.49 5.59 18.72
C GLU A 128 -6.52 4.59 18.07
N TYR A 129 -6.55 4.47 16.74
CA TYR A 129 -5.54 3.69 15.99
C TYR A 129 -4.11 4.19 16.27
N LEU A 130 -3.91 5.51 16.32
CA LEU A 130 -2.61 6.13 16.55
C LEU A 130 -2.13 6.07 18.00
N LYS A 131 -3.04 6.12 18.99
CA LYS A 131 -2.68 6.05 20.42
C LYS A 131 -1.88 4.79 20.77
N ASN A 132 -2.15 3.69 20.07
CA ASN A 132 -1.47 2.41 20.28
C ASN A 132 -0.14 2.30 19.50
N ARG A 133 0.23 3.33 18.72
CA ARG A 133 1.39 3.31 17.81
C ARG A 133 2.26 4.54 18.01
N THR A 134 3.26 4.39 18.88
CA THR A 134 4.23 5.43 19.26
C THR A 134 5.03 6.00 18.08
N PHE A 135 5.08 5.30 16.94
CA PHE A 135 5.85 5.68 15.75
C PHE A 135 5.39 6.96 15.04
N PHE A 136 4.13 7.38 15.21
CA PHE A 136 3.60 8.57 14.53
C PHE A 136 3.91 9.89 15.26
N TYR A 137 4.29 9.83 16.55
CA TYR A 137 4.51 11.02 17.38
C TYR A 137 5.99 11.45 17.47
N SER A 138 6.94 10.66 16.97
CA SER A 138 8.38 10.92 17.13
C SER A 138 9.05 11.49 15.87
N GLY A 139 8.31 12.18 15.01
CA GLY A 139 8.83 12.76 13.77
C GLY A 139 8.75 14.28 13.72
N HIS A 140 9.41 14.99 14.65
CA HIS A 140 10.08 16.28 14.45
C HIS A 140 11.05 16.56 15.61
#